data_AF-A0A8E6IMY3-F1
#
_entry.id   AF-A0A8E6IMY3-F1
#
_cell.length_a   1.000
_cell.length_b   1.000
_cell.length_c   1.000
_cell.angle_alpha   90.00
_cell.angle_beta   90.00
_cell.angle_gamma   90.00
#
_symmetry.space_group_name_H-M   'P 1'
#
loop_
_entity.id
_entity.type
_entity.pdbx_description
1 polymer ?
#
loop_
_entity_poly.entity_id
_entity_poly.type
_entity_poly.pdbx_seq_one_letter_code
_entity_poly.pdbx_strand_id
1 'polypeptide(L)'
;MEGFLRGKCIPGDLKVNETNAEYLVRKFDEVSAEARNEGINYAASRLAAAFNHGFLDKPVSEVLDVTRMILSAKEDLANNPLPTDDGLSGEYAEKSIEEWANQLRKGGAA
;
A
#
# COMPACT_ATOMS: atom_id res chain seq x y z
N MET A 1 9.96 -5.02 21.63
CA MET A 1 8.74 -5.82 21.94
C MET A 1 9.04 -7.16 22.59
N GLU A 2 10.14 -7.86 22.28
CA GLU A 2 10.47 -9.18 22.88
C GLU A 2 10.31 -9.27 24.41
N GLY A 3 10.83 -8.29 25.17
CA GLY A 3 10.70 -8.30 26.62
C GLY A 3 9.25 -8.24 27.11
N PHE A 4 8.40 -7.47 26.42
CA PHE A 4 6.97 -7.37 26.72
C PHE A 4 6.24 -8.67 26.37
N LEU A 5 6.51 -9.23 25.19
CA LEU A 5 5.92 -10.49 24.72
C LEU A 5 6.29 -11.68 25.63
N ARG A 6 7.43 -11.60 26.32
CA ARG A 6 7.89 -12.61 27.30
C ARG A 6 7.54 -12.26 28.75
N GLY A 7 6.77 -11.21 29.01
CA GLY A 7 6.38 -10.77 30.37
C GLY A 7 7.52 -10.23 31.22
N LYS A 8 8.66 -9.88 30.63
CA LYS A 8 9.87 -9.39 31.30
C LYS A 8 9.91 -7.86 31.47
N CYS A 9 9.10 -7.11 30.72
CA CYS A 9 9.01 -5.65 30.84
C CYS A 9 7.63 -5.10 30.45
N ILE A 10 7.35 -3.88 30.88
CA ILE A 10 6.16 -3.09 30.49
C ILE A 10 6.61 -2.00 29.50
N PRO A 11 5.93 -1.80 28.35
CA PRO A 11 6.23 -0.73 27.40
C PRO A 11 6.04 0.65 28.04
N GLY A 12 6.97 1.57 27.79
CA GLY A 12 6.93 2.91 28.36
C GLY A 12 5.82 3.80 27.78
N ASP A 13 5.28 3.45 26.62
CA ASP A 13 4.19 4.15 25.92
C ASP A 13 2.83 3.42 26.06
N LEU A 14 2.73 2.50 27.01
CA LEU A 14 1.45 1.89 27.41
C LEU A 14 0.56 2.96 28.06
N LYS A 15 -0.65 3.15 27.55
CA LYS A 15 -1.58 4.17 28.07
C LYS A 15 -2.24 3.69 29.36
N VAL A 16 -2.61 4.63 30.23
CA VAL A 16 -3.40 4.31 31.44
C VAL A 16 -4.74 3.71 31.01
N ASN A 17 -5.13 2.59 31.62
CA ASN A 17 -6.32 1.79 31.29
C ASN A 17 -6.29 1.10 29.91
N GLU A 18 -5.14 1.05 29.24
CA GLU A 18 -4.95 0.22 28.04
C GLU A 18 -4.49 -1.17 28.48
N THR A 19 -5.23 -2.20 28.06
CA THR A 19 -4.83 -3.59 28.26
C THR A 19 -3.67 -3.96 27.35
N ASN A 20 -2.93 -5.01 27.70
CA ASN A 20 -1.86 -5.53 26.85
C ASN A 20 -2.35 -5.89 25.44
N ALA A 21 -3.58 -6.38 25.31
CA ALA A 21 -4.18 -6.73 24.02
C ALA A 21 -4.47 -5.47 23.18
N GLU A 22 -5.08 -4.44 23.77
CA GLU A 22 -5.33 -3.16 23.10
C GLU A 22 -4.03 -2.48 22.67
N TYR A 23 -3.00 -2.51 23.52
CA TYR A 23 -1.68 -2.02 23.17
C TYR A 23 -1.10 -2.75 21.96
N LEU A 24 -1.19 -4.08 21.92
CA LEU A 24 -0.70 -4.86 20.79
C LEU A 24 -1.44 -4.54 19.51
N VAL A 25 -2.78 -4.49 19.55
CA VAL A 25 -3.61 -4.12 18.40
C VAL A 25 -3.20 -2.75 17.87
N ARG A 26 -3.11 -1.74 18.73
CA ARG A 26 -2.66 -0.40 18.35
C ARG A 26 -1.27 -0.42 17.70
N LYS A 27 -0.32 -1.17 18.25
CA LYS A 27 1.03 -1.29 17.67
C LYS A 27 1.05 -2.02 16.34
N PHE A 28 0.23 -3.04 16.17
CA PHE A 28 0.07 -3.71 14.88
C PHE A 28 -0.59 -2.80 13.84
N ASP A 29 -1.57 -1.99 14.24
CA ASP A 29 -2.22 -1.02 13.37
C ASP A 29 -1.24 0.09 12.95
N GLU A 30 -0.43 0.61 13.88
CA GLU A 30 0.64 1.58 13.60
C GLU A 30 1.62 1.02 12.55
N VAL A 31 2.17 -0.18 12.78
CA VAL A 31 3.10 -0.84 11.84
C VAL A 31 2.41 -1.16 10.51
N SER A 32 1.15 -1.59 10.53
CA SER A 32 0.40 -1.90 9.31
C SER A 32 0.15 -0.64 8.47
N ALA A 33 -0.16 0.49 9.11
CA ALA A 33 -0.33 1.77 8.43
C ALA A 33 0.99 2.26 7.81
N GLU A 34 2.10 2.12 8.53
CA GLU A 34 3.44 2.42 8.01
C GLU A 34 3.76 1.57 6.78
N ALA A 35 3.57 0.24 6.87
CA ALA A 35 3.82 -0.68 5.77
C ALA A 35 2.98 -0.37 4.52
N ARG A 36 1.69 0.01 4.70
CA ARG A 36 0.83 0.45 3.60
C ARG A 36 1.36 1.72 2.93
N ASN A 37 1.77 2.70 3.73
CA ASN A 37 2.34 3.96 3.22
C ASN A 37 3.63 3.74 2.44
N GLU A 38 4.49 2.82 2.91
CA GLU A 38 5.70 2.40 2.20
C GLU A 38 5.38 1.72 0.87
N GLY A 39 4.41 0.79 0.85
CA GLY A 39 3.94 0.13 -0.38
C GLY A 39 3.40 1.13 -1.42
N ILE A 40 2.60 2.10 -0.98
CA ILE A 40 2.08 3.18 -1.84
C ILE A 40 3.21 4.03 -2.42
N ASN A 41 4.17 4.45 -1.58
CA ASN A 41 5.34 5.19 -2.03
C ASN A 41 6.15 4.42 -3.06
N TYR A 42 6.34 3.11 -2.82
CA TYR A 42 7.06 2.24 -3.72
C TYR A 42 6.37 2.16 -5.08
N ALA A 43 5.05 1.92 -5.12
CA ALA A 43 4.27 1.87 -6.35
C ALA A 43 4.35 3.19 -7.15
N ALA A 44 4.14 4.33 -6.49
CA ALA A 44 4.26 5.65 -7.11
C ALA A 44 5.67 5.90 -7.67
N SER A 45 6.72 5.50 -6.93
CA SER A 45 8.11 5.62 -7.38
C SER A 45 8.41 4.76 -8.60
N ARG A 46 7.87 3.54 -8.65
CA ARG A 46 8.01 2.63 -9.81
C ARG A 46 7.33 3.20 -11.05
N LEU A 47 6.15 3.80 -10.91
CA LEU A 47 5.45 4.48 -12.00
C LEU A 47 6.27 5.66 -12.55
N ALA A 48 6.74 6.54 -11.66
CA ALA A 48 7.56 7.69 -12.05
C ALA A 48 8.88 7.25 -12.73
N ALA A 49 9.52 6.20 -12.22
CA ALA A 49 10.72 5.62 -12.84
C ALA A 49 10.42 5.04 -14.22
N ALA A 50 9.29 4.32 -14.40
CA ALA A 50 8.89 3.78 -15.69
C ALA A 50 8.73 4.89 -16.74
N PHE A 51 8.11 6.02 -16.37
CA PHE A 51 8.02 7.18 -17.24
C PHE A 51 9.40 7.80 -17.57
N ASN A 52 10.22 8.09 -16.55
CA ASN A 52 11.53 8.73 -16.74
C ASN A 52 12.50 7.90 -17.59
N HIS A 53 12.33 6.57 -17.60
CA HIS A 53 13.12 5.65 -18.41
C HIS A 53 12.49 5.32 -19.78
N GLY A 54 11.37 5.97 -20.15
CA GLY A 54 10.76 5.84 -21.47
C GLY A 54 9.91 4.60 -21.67
N PHE A 55 9.50 3.91 -20.60
CA PHE A 55 8.56 2.77 -20.69
C PHE A 55 7.10 3.22 -20.86
N LEU A 56 6.80 4.49 -20.58
CA LEU A 56 5.46 5.07 -20.71
C LEU A 56 5.50 6.23 -21.69
N ASP A 57 4.81 6.09 -22.83
CA ASP A 57 4.63 7.16 -23.81
C ASP A 57 3.32 7.92 -23.54
N LYS A 58 3.36 8.72 -22.48
CA LYS A 58 2.22 9.53 -21.99
C LYS A 58 2.68 10.95 -21.68
N PRO A 59 1.81 11.96 -21.79
CA PRO A 59 2.18 13.31 -21.39
C PRO A 59 2.44 13.36 -19.88
N VAL A 60 3.39 14.20 -19.47
CA VAL A 60 3.80 14.34 -18.06
C VAL A 60 2.62 14.68 -17.14
N SER A 61 1.59 15.39 -17.64
CA SER A 61 0.37 15.70 -16.90
C SER A 61 -0.41 14.45 -16.51
N GLU A 62 -0.59 13.50 -17.44
CA GLU A 62 -1.29 12.24 -17.14
C GLU A 62 -0.50 11.40 -16.13
N VAL A 63 0.83 11.32 -16.28
CA VAL A 63 1.68 10.58 -15.34
C VAL A 63 1.68 11.23 -13.95
N LEU A 64 1.67 12.56 -13.89
CA LEU A 64 1.55 13.31 -12.64
C LEU A 64 0.22 13.02 -11.95
N ASP A 65 -0.88 13.04 -12.69
CA ASP A 65 -2.22 12.79 -12.13
C ASP A 65 -2.34 11.36 -11.59
N VAL A 66 -1.85 10.35 -12.33
CA VAL A 66 -1.85 8.96 -11.85
C VAL A 66 -0.91 8.78 -10.65
N THR A 67 0.27 9.40 -10.65
CA THR A 67 1.21 9.33 -9.52
C THR A 67 0.60 9.97 -8.27
N ARG A 68 -0.10 11.11 -8.42
CA ARG A 68 -0.84 11.76 -7.34
C ARG A 68 -1.98 10.90 -6.83
N MET A 69 -2.75 10.28 -7.74
CA MET A 69 -3.82 9.34 -7.39
C MET A 69 -3.30 8.16 -6.56
N ILE A 70 -2.13 7.61 -6.89
CA ILE A 70 -1.51 6.55 -6.08
C ILE A 70 -1.13 7.09 -4.70
N LEU A 71 -0.50 8.26 -4.62
CA LEU A 71 -0.07 8.85 -3.35
C LEU A 71 -1.23 9.27 -2.44
N SER A 72 -2.37 9.70 -3.00
CA SER A 72 -3.55 10.08 -2.23
C SER A 72 -4.21 8.90 -1.50
N ALA A 73 -3.93 7.66 -1.93
CA ALA A 73 -4.41 6.46 -1.25
C ALA A 73 -3.97 6.39 0.23
N LYS A 74 -2.91 7.11 0.63
CA LYS A 74 -2.53 7.23 2.04
C LYS A 74 -3.57 7.98 2.87
N GLU A 75 -4.12 9.06 2.32
CA GLU A 75 -5.18 9.85 2.97
C GLU A 75 -6.48 9.04 3.01
N ASP A 76 -6.78 8.30 1.93
CA ASP A 76 -7.94 7.40 1.88
C ASP A 76 -7.87 6.32 2.96
N LEU A 77 -6.71 5.68 3.13
CA LEU A 77 -6.50 4.65 4.16
C LEU A 77 -6.44 5.21 5.58
N ALA A 78 -6.00 6.45 5.76
CA ALA A 78 -6.05 7.12 7.06
C ALA A 78 -7.49 7.46 7.47
N ASN A 79 -8.35 7.81 6.50
CA ASN A 79 -9.75 8.16 6.74
C ASN A 79 -10.69 6.94 6.76
N ASN A 80 -10.35 5.88 6.02
CA ASN A 80 -11.07 4.62 5.99
C ASN A 80 -10.09 3.42 5.99
N PRO A 81 -9.74 2.88 7.18
CA PRO A 81 -8.75 1.81 7.30
C PRO A 81 -9.23 0.44 6.80
N LEU A 82 -10.51 0.30 6.46
CA LEU A 82 -11.14 -0.85 5.82
C LEU A 82 -11.48 -0.50 4.37
N PRO A 83 -10.56 -0.72 3.40
CA PRO A 83 -10.90 -0.56 2.00
C PRO A 83 -11.92 -1.64 1.63
N THR A 84 -13.11 -1.19 1.23
CA THR A 84 -14.30 -2.04 1.10
C THR A 84 -14.39 -2.88 -0.17
N ASP A 85 -13.51 -2.72 -1.15
CA ASP A 85 -13.44 -3.62 -2.31
C ASP A 85 -12.02 -3.52 -2.92
N ASP A 86 -11.41 -4.69 -3.14
CA ASP A 86 -10.24 -5.09 -3.96
C ASP A 86 -8.92 -4.28 -4.03
N GLY A 87 -8.83 -3.06 -3.51
CA GLY A 87 -7.64 -2.20 -3.71
C GLY A 87 -6.36 -2.63 -2.98
N LEU A 88 -6.45 -3.38 -1.87
CA LEU A 88 -5.29 -3.85 -1.10
C LEU A 88 -4.94 -5.32 -1.32
N SER A 89 -5.86 -6.15 -1.81
CA SER A 89 -5.60 -7.57 -2.03
C SER A 89 -4.65 -7.80 -3.21
N GLY A 90 -4.59 -6.84 -4.15
CA GLY A 90 -3.85 -6.98 -5.40
C GLY A 90 -4.60 -7.77 -6.47
N GLU A 91 -5.77 -8.33 -6.14
CA GLU A 91 -6.54 -9.21 -7.04
C GLU A 91 -6.90 -8.52 -8.37
N TYR A 92 -7.25 -7.23 -8.34
CA TYR A 92 -7.50 -6.45 -9.54
C TYR A 92 -6.27 -6.39 -10.45
N ALA A 93 -5.09 -6.13 -9.87
CA ALA A 93 -3.84 -6.04 -10.61
C ALA A 93 -3.42 -7.42 -11.18
N GLU A 94 -3.58 -8.48 -10.40
CA GLU A 94 -3.30 -9.85 -10.81
C GLU A 94 -4.19 -10.30 -11.98
N LYS A 95 -5.50 -10.07 -11.88
CA LYS A 95 -6.45 -10.32 -12.97
C LYS A 95 -6.11 -9.53 -14.23
N SER A 96 -5.76 -8.25 -14.07
CA SER A 96 -5.35 -7.40 -15.19
C SER A 96 -4.12 -7.94 -15.90
N ILE A 97 -3.11 -8.44 -15.16
CA ILE A 97 -1.91 -9.07 -15.73
C ILE A 97 -2.29 -10.30 -16.56
N GLU A 98 -3.15 -11.18 -16.04
CA GLU A 98 -3.64 -12.36 -16.76
C GLU A 98 -4.38 -11.97 -18.05
N GLU A 99 -5.26 -10.97 -17.97
CA GLU A 99 -6.02 -10.47 -19.12
C GLU A 99 -5.10 -9.89 -20.19
N TRP A 100 -4.15 -9.03 -19.84
CA TRP A 100 -3.20 -8.44 -20.79
C TRP A 100 -2.29 -9.50 -21.41
N ALA A 101 -1.79 -10.46 -20.63
CA ALA A 101 -0.99 -11.57 -21.15
C ALA A 101 -1.78 -12.41 -22.16
N ASN A 102 -3.07 -12.65 -21.88
CA ASN A 102 -3.97 -13.35 -22.79
C ASN A 102 -4.24 -12.56 -24.09
N GLN A 103 -4.36 -11.23 -24.01
CA GLN A 103 -4.53 -10.36 -25.18
C GLN A 103 -3.30 -10.41 -26.09
N LEU A 104 -2.09 -10.31 -25.52
CA LEU A 104 -0.83 -10.41 -26.26
C LEU A 104 -0.67 -11.77 -26.96
N ARG A 105 -1.02 -12.88 -26.30
CA ARG A 105 -0.97 -14.23 -26.90
C ARG A 105 -1.91 -14.37 -28.11
N LYS A 106 -3.02 -13.63 -28.13
CA LYS A 106 -4.00 -13.65 -29.23
C LYS A 106 -3.63 -12.69 -30.36
N GLY A 107 -2.47 -12.03 -30.31
CA GLY A 107 -2.05 -11.03 -31.29
C GLY A 107 -2.73 -9.67 -31.12
N GLY A 108 -3.25 -9.35 -29.93
CA GLY A 108 -3.68 -8.00 -29.60
C GLY A 108 -2.49 -7.03 -29.72
N ALA A 109 -2.69 -5.93 -30.44
CA ALA A 109 -1.66 -4.91 -30.63
C ALA A 109 -1.24 -4.31 -29.28
N ALA A 110 0.08 -4.19 -29.07
CA ALA A 110 0.68 -3.38 -28.01
C ALA A 110 0.55 -1.89 -28.32
#